data_AF-G5NJY8-F1
#
_entry.id   AF-G5NJY8-F1
#
_cell.length_a   1.000
_cell.length_b   1.000
_cell.length_c   1.000
_cell.angle_alpha   90.00
_cell.angle_beta   90.00
_cell.angle_gamma   90.00
#
_symmetry.space_group_name_H-M   'P 1'
#
loop_
_entity.id
_entity.type
_entity.pdbx_description
1 polymer ?
#
loop_
_entity_poly.entity_id
_entity_poly.type
_entity_poly.pdbx_seq_one_letter_code
_entity_poly.pdbx_strand_id
1 'polypeptide(L)' 'MSTPANFNGQRPAIDANDAVMLLIDHQSGLFQTVGDMPMPELRA' A
#
# COMPACT_ATOMS: atom_id res chain seq x y z
N MET A 1 0.62 -8.40 20.00
CA MET A 1 0.56 -8.62 18.54
C MET A 1 -0.77 -9.31 18.26
N SER A 2 -1.71 -8.63 17.63
CA SER A 2 -3.00 -9.24 17.25
C SER A 2 -2.79 -10.19 16.06
N THR A 3 -3.52 -11.30 16.06
CA THR A 3 -3.54 -12.21 14.91
C THR A 3 -4.16 -11.47 13.72
N PRO A 4 -3.52 -11.50 12.53
CA PRO A 4 -4.11 -10.94 11.32
C PRO A 4 -5.48 -11.56 11.02
N ALA A 5 -6.50 -10.71 10.83
CA ALA A 5 -7.86 -11.16 10.54
C ALA A 5 -7.94 -11.81 9.15
N ASN A 6 -8.87 -12.75 8.96
CA ASN A 6 -9.18 -13.41 7.67
C ASN A 6 -8.11 -14.37 7.13
N PHE A 7 -7.08 -14.70 7.91
CA PHE A 7 -6.05 -15.67 7.51
C PHE A 7 -6.18 -17.02 8.25
N ASN A 8 -7.27 -17.27 8.98
CA ASN A 8 -7.52 -18.54 9.70
C ASN A 8 -6.34 -19.01 10.57
N GLY A 9 -5.61 -18.08 11.19
CA GLY A 9 -4.40 -18.37 11.99
C GLY A 9 -3.14 -18.68 11.17
N GLN A 10 -3.22 -18.67 9.85
CA GLN A 10 -2.07 -18.79 8.95
C GLN A 10 -1.33 -17.46 8.83
N ARG A 11 -0.06 -17.56 8.44
CA ARG A 11 0.73 -16.39 8.11
C ARG A 11 0.21 -15.80 6.79
N PRO A 12 -0.15 -14.50 6.74
CA PRO A 12 -0.50 -13.86 5.47
C PRO A 12 0.70 -13.89 4.53
N ALA A 13 0.49 -14.40 3.31
CA ALA A 13 1.50 -14.44 2.25
C ALA A 13 0.83 -14.09 0.91
N ILE A 14 1.59 -13.45 0.02
CA ILE A 14 1.14 -13.09 -1.33
C ILE A 14 1.53 -14.24 -2.26
N ASP A 15 0.54 -14.85 -2.91
CA ASP A 15 0.76 -15.75 -4.05
C ASP A 15 0.68 -14.92 -5.34
N ALA A 16 1.76 -14.90 -6.13
CA ALA A 16 1.82 -14.14 -7.37
C ALA A 16 0.81 -14.64 -8.43
N ASN A 17 0.37 -15.89 -8.36
CA ASN A 17 -0.64 -16.44 -9.27
C ASN A 17 -2.08 -16.13 -8.84
N ASP A 18 -2.28 -15.71 -7.58
CA ASP A 18 -3.59 -15.45 -6.96
C ASP A 18 -3.60 -14.08 -6.24
N ALA A 19 -2.98 -13.09 -6.87
CA ALA A 19 -2.95 -11.72 -6.38
C ALA A 19 -3.17 -10.72 -7.51
N VAL A 20 -3.81 -9.60 -7.17
CA VAL A 20 -3.95 -8.43 -8.05
C VAL A 20 -3.37 -7.23 -7.36
N MET A 21 -2.61 -6.42 -8.10
CA MET A 21 -2.14 -5.12 -7.62
C MET A 21 -3.17 -4.05 -7.95
N LEU A 22 -3.77 -3.45 -6.93
CA LEU A 22 -4.68 -2.33 -7.06
C LEU A 22 -3.94 -1.02 -6.78
N LEU A 23 -3.85 -0.16 -7.80
CA LEU A 23 -3.33 1.20 -7.63
C LEU A 23 -4.48 2.13 -7.24
N ILE A 24 -4.65 2.34 -5.94
CA ILE A 24 -5.62 3.29 -5.41
C ILE A 24 -5.01 4.69 -5.52
N ASP A 25 -5.85 5.66 -5.87
CA ASP A 25 -5.50 7.07 -5.79
C ASP A 25 -4.37 7.53 -6.73
N HIS A 26 -4.11 6.78 -7.81
CA HIS A 26 -3.10 7.14 -8.83
C HIS A 26 -3.60 8.22 -9.82
N GLN A 27 -4.53 9.07 -9.40
CA GLN A 27 -5.04 10.18 -10.20
C GLN A 27 -4.23 11.45 -9.90
N SER A 28 -3.84 12.18 -10.95
CA SER A 28 -3.02 13.40 -10.85
C SER A 28 -3.57 14.47 -9.90
N GLY A 29 -4.89 14.51 -9.67
CA GLY A 29 -5.55 15.47 -8.78
C GLY A 29 -5.37 15.22 -7.29
N LEU A 30 -5.20 13.96 -6.86
CA LEU A 30 -5.02 13.59 -5.45
C LEU A 30 -3.55 13.61 -5.00
N PHE A 31 -2.62 13.56 -5.97
CA PHE A 31 -1.20 13.82 -5.72
C PHE A 31 -0.90 15.27 -5.32
N GLN A 32 -1.76 16.23 -5.67
CA GLN A 32 -1.56 17.65 -5.34
C GLN A 32 -1.83 17.96 -3.85
N THR A 33 -2.60 17.13 -3.14
CA THR A 33 -2.80 17.21 -1.68
C THR A 33 -1.54 16.85 -0.87
N VAL A 34 -0.49 16.35 -1.53
CA VAL A 34 0.82 16.04 -0.93
C VAL A 34 1.77 17.25 -0.97
N GLY A 35 1.42 18.34 -1.68
CA GLY A 35 2.25 19.55 -1.78
C GLY A 35 2.42 20.33 -0.48
N ASP A 36 1.52 20.15 0.50
CA ASP A 36 1.53 20.87 1.78
C ASP A 36 2.24 20.10 2.91
N MET A 37 2.78 18.91 2.65
CA MET A 37 3.50 18.10 3.64
C MET A 37 4.98 17.96 3.26
N PRO A 38 5.93 18.18 4.18
CA PRO A 38 7.35 18.00 3.90
C PRO A 38 7.64 16.51 3.68
N MET A 39 7.75 16.09 2.41
CA MET A 39 8.15 14.73 2.07
C MET A 39 9.68 14.64 2.02
N PRO A 40 10.29 13.64 2.68
CA PRO A 40 11.72 13.41 2.57
C PRO A 40 12.06 12.93 1.15
N GLU A 41 12.98 13.64 0.49
CA GLU A 41 13.51 13.23 -0.81
C GLU A 41 14.33 11.94 -0.66
N LEU A 42 13.89 10.87 -1.32
CA LEU A 42 14.75 9.70 -1.56
C LEU A 42 15.81 10.10 -2.58
N ARG A 43 17.05 10.27 -2.12
CA ARG A 43 18.20 10.70 -2.92
C ARG A 43 18.52 9.76 -4.09
N ALA A 44 19.19 10.34 -5.09
CA ALA A 44 19.65 9.77 -6.36
C ALA A 44 20.67 8.62 -6.24
#